data_AF-A0A7A6UG75-F1
#
_entry.id   AF-A0A7A6UG75-F1
#
_cell.length_a   1.000
_cell.length_b   1.000
_cell.length_c   1.000
_cell.angle_alpha   90.00
_cell.angle_beta   90.00
_cell.angle_gamma   90.00
#
_symmetry.space_group_name_H-M   'P 1'
#
loop_
_entity.id
_entity.type
_entity.pdbx_description
1 polymer ?
#
loop_
_entity_poly.entity_id
_entity_poly.type
_entity_poly.pdbx_seq_one_letter_code
_entity_poly.pdbx_strand_id
1 'polypeptide(L)' 'LVLYPSSSLHCVTPVTRGVRVASFMWIQSMIRDDKKRAMLFELDNNIQSLKSRYGESEEILSLLNLYHNLLREWSEI' A
#
# COMPACT_ATOMS: atom_id res chain seq x y z
N LEU A 1 5.38 -10.52 5.64
CA LEU A 1 5.61 -9.16 6.17
C LEU A 1 4.28 -8.62 6.68
N VAL A 2 4.26 -7.91 7.80
CA VAL A 2 3.06 -7.17 8.24
C VAL A 2 3.40 -5.69 8.15
N LEU A 3 2.58 -4.92 7.43
CA LEU A 3 2.73 -3.47 7.29
C LEU A 3 1.58 -2.79 8.04
N TYR A 4 1.91 -1.84 8.91
CA TYR A 4 0.95 -1.08 9.69
C TYR A 4 1.43 0.36 9.92
N PRO A 5 0.53 1.32 10.17
CA PRO A 5 0.92 2.69 10.46
C PRO A 5 1.79 2.77 11.72
N SER A 6 2.89 3.50 11.66
CA SER A 6 3.79 3.73 12.79
C SER A 6 3.08 4.39 14.00
N SER A 7 1.95 5.06 13.75
CA SER A 7 1.11 5.71 14.76
C SER A 7 0.20 4.74 15.51
N SER A 8 0.05 3.49 15.05
CA SER A 8 -0.78 2.50 15.73
C SER A 8 -0.14 2.07 17.05
N LEU A 9 -0.91 2.12 18.15
CA LEU A 9 -0.50 1.52 19.42
C LEU A 9 -0.38 -0.01 19.23
N HIS A 10 0.76 -0.57 19.55
CA HIS A 10 1.02 -2.00 19.39
C HIS A 10 1.94 -2.54 20.49
N CYS A 11 1.75 -3.81 20.83
CA CYS A 11 2.57 -4.54 21.78
C CYS A 11 2.67 -6.01 21.34
N VAL A 12 3.83 -6.62 21.58
CA VAL A 12 4.05 -8.05 21.37
C VAL A 12 3.93 -8.73 22.73
N THR A 13 3.01 -9.70 22.86
CA THR A 13 2.84 -10.45 24.11
C THR A 13 4.05 -11.36 24.39
N PRO A 14 4.30 -11.73 25.67
CA PRO A 14 5.41 -12.60 26.03
C PRO A 14 5.36 -13.96 25.32
N VAL A 15 6.52 -14.44 24.85
CA VAL A 15 6.68 -15.78 24.29
C VAL A 15 6.85 -16.77 25.45
N THR A 16 5.85 -17.63 25.69
CA THR A 16 5.85 -18.54 26.85
C THR A 16 6.70 -19.79 26.66
N ARG A 17 6.99 -20.19 25.42
CA ARG A 17 7.87 -21.31 25.05
C ARG A 17 8.52 -21.05 23.68
N GLY A 18 9.77 -21.46 23.49
CA GLY A 18 10.51 -21.30 22.23
C GLY A 18 11.06 -19.89 22.04
N VAL A 19 11.23 -19.46 20.78
CA VAL A 19 11.79 -18.15 20.41
C VAL A 19 11.04 -17.54 19.22
N ARG A 20 10.87 -16.21 19.21
CA ARG A 20 10.36 -15.44 18.07
C ARG A 20 11.46 -14.53 17.53
N VAL A 21 12.14 -14.98 16.49
CA VAL A 21 13.12 -14.17 15.75
C VAL A 21 12.39 -13.39 14.67
N ALA A 22 12.59 -12.07 14.62
CA ALA A 22 11.96 -11.21 13.63
C ALA A 22 12.89 -10.07 13.21
N SER A 23 12.70 -9.58 11.99
CA SER A 23 13.25 -8.30 11.53
C SER A 23 12.12 -7.28 11.53
N PHE A 24 12.38 -6.10 12.09
CA PHE A 24 11.45 -4.96 12.07
C PHE A 24 12.17 -3.76 11.45
N MET A 25 11.42 -2.90 10.79
CA MET A 25 11.94 -1.73 10.11
C MET A 25 10.86 -0.66 9.99
N TRP A 26 11.29 0.55 9.69
CA TRP A 26 10.44 1.65 9.29
C TRP A 26 10.79 2.06 7.87
N ILE A 27 9.79 2.50 7.12
CA ILE A 27 9.95 2.98 5.75
C ILE A 27 9.18 4.29 5.65
N GLN A 28 9.79 5.30 5.03
CA GLN A 28 9.10 6.53 4.69
C GLN A 28 8.32 6.30 3.39
N SER A 29 7.01 6.52 3.45
CA SER A 29 6.15 6.52 2.28
C SER A 29 6.30 7.82 1.51
N MET A 30 6.25 7.76 0.17
CA MET A 30 6.11 8.96 -0.68
C MET A 30 4.78 9.68 -0.42
N ILE A 31 3.74 8.94 -0.03
CA ILE A 31 2.43 9.49 0.35
C ILE A 31 2.33 9.55 1.87
N ARG A 32 2.34 10.76 2.44
CA ARG A 32 2.30 10.96 3.90
C ARG A 32 0.98 10.52 4.52
N ASP A 33 -0.13 10.98 3.95
CA ASP A 33 -1.50 10.70 4.42
C ASP A 33 -1.85 9.21 4.22
N ASP A 34 -2.32 8.56 5.28
CA ASP A 34 -2.65 7.13 5.29
C ASP A 34 -3.89 6.78 4.48
N LYS A 35 -4.91 7.65 4.48
CA LYS A 35 -6.13 7.47 3.69
C LYS A 35 -5.82 7.61 2.20
N LYS A 36 -5.03 8.62 1.81
CA LYS A 36 -4.59 8.81 0.41
C LYS A 36 -3.81 7.60 -0.10
N ARG A 37 -2.91 7.08 0.74
CA ARG A 37 -2.14 5.87 0.43
C ARG A 37 -3.02 4.63 0.30
N ALA A 38 -4.02 4.47 1.18
CA ALA A 38 -4.98 3.37 1.09
C ALA A 38 -5.83 3.45 -0.19
N MET A 39 -6.31 4.65 -0.57
CA MET A 39 -7.06 4.86 -1.80
C MET A 39 -6.25 4.51 -3.06
N LEU A 40 -4.97 4.92 -3.12
CA LEU A 40 -4.08 4.55 -4.22
C LEU A 40 -3.86 3.04 -4.30
N PHE A 41 -3.68 2.38 -3.15
CA PHE A 41 -3.51 0.93 -3.09
C PHE A 41 -4.77 0.19 -3.57
N GLU A 42 -5.95 0.64 -3.17
CA GLU A 42 -7.23 0.08 -3.65
C GLU A 42 -7.40 0.27 -5.16
N LEU A 43 -7.10 1.47 -5.68
CA LEU A 43 -7.17 1.77 -7.10
C LEU A 43 -6.23 0.87 -7.91
N ASP A 44 -4.97 0.71 -7.49
CA ASP A 44 -4.01 -0.17 -8.19
C ASP A 44 -4.49 -1.63 -8.17
N ASN A 45 -4.94 -2.15 -7.02
CA ASN A 45 -5.49 -3.52 -6.95
C ASN A 45 -6.68 -3.73 -7.91
N ASN A 46 -7.57 -2.74 -8.01
CA ASN A 46 -8.71 -2.79 -8.92
C ASN A 46 -8.25 -2.77 -10.38
N ILE A 47 -7.28 -1.93 -10.74
CA ILE A 47 -6.68 -1.89 -12.09
C ILE A 47 -6.05 -3.24 -12.43
N GLN A 48 -5.25 -3.82 -11.52
CA GLN A 48 -4.62 -5.13 -11.75
C GLN A 48 -5.66 -6.25 -11.90
N SER A 49 -6.71 -6.23 -11.08
CA SER A 49 -7.82 -7.20 -11.15
C SER A 49 -8.57 -7.11 -12.48
N LEU A 50 -8.89 -5.89 -12.93
CA LEU A 50 -9.54 -5.66 -14.22
C LEU A 50 -8.65 -6.11 -15.38
N LYS A 51 -7.37 -5.75 -15.35
CA LYS A 51 -6.38 -6.15 -16.34
C LYS A 51 -6.23 -7.67 -16.43
N SER A 52 -6.23 -8.36 -15.30
CA SER A 52 -6.16 -9.83 -15.24
C SER A 52 -7.41 -10.49 -15.84
N ARG A 53 -8.60 -9.92 -15.61
CA ARG A 53 -9.88 -10.50 -16.06
C ARG A 53 -10.21 -10.22 -17.52
N TYR A 54 -9.89 -9.03 -18.01
CA TYR A 54 -10.37 -8.52 -19.30
C TYR A 54 -9.25 -8.21 -20.29
N GLY A 55 -7.98 -8.35 -19.90
CA GLY A 55 -6.84 -7.97 -20.72
C GLY A 55 -6.59 -6.46 -20.68
N GLU A 56 -5.80 -5.95 -21.63
CA GLU A 56 -5.57 -4.51 -21.76
C GLU A 56 -6.69 -3.83 -22.54
N SER A 57 -7.10 -2.64 -22.09
CA SER A 57 -8.09 -1.79 -22.76
C SER A 57 -7.74 -0.30 -22.58
N GLU A 58 -8.37 0.57 -23.38
CA GLU A 58 -8.17 2.02 -23.27
C GLU A 58 -8.64 2.57 -21.92
N GLU A 59 -9.71 2.00 -21.34
CA GLU A 59 -10.22 2.37 -20.03
C GLU A 59 -9.23 2.00 -18.92
N ILE A 60 -8.59 0.83 -19.01
CA ILE A 60 -7.55 0.42 -18.06
C ILE A 60 -6.35 1.37 -18.15
N LEU A 61 -5.95 1.77 -19.34
CA LEU A 61 -4.90 2.78 -19.53
C LEU A 61 -5.30 4.13 -18.93
N SER A 62 -6.56 4.55 -19.11
CA SER A 62 -7.10 5.77 -18.51
C SER A 62 -7.06 5.73 -16.97
N LEU A 63 -7.46 4.60 -16.36
CA LEU A 63 -7.37 4.40 -14.91
C LEU A 63 -5.93 4.38 -14.41
N LEU A 64 -5.01 3.75 -15.15
CA LEU A 64 -3.58 3.77 -14.85
C LEU A 64 -3.02 5.21 -14.88
N ASN A 65 -3.42 5.99 -15.88
CA ASN A 65 -3.06 7.41 -15.97
C ASN A 65 -3.60 8.20 -14.78
N LEU A 66 -4.84 7.95 -14.35
CA LEU A 66 -5.42 8.56 -13.16
C LEU A 66 -4.61 8.20 -11.90
N TYR A 67 -4.26 6.92 -11.72
CA TYR A 67 -3.40 6.47 -10.62
C TYR A 67 -2.07 7.24 -10.60
N HIS A 68 -1.40 7.38 -11.75
CA HIS A 68 -0.14 8.12 -11.84
C HIS A 68 -0.29 9.63 -11.63
N ASN A 69 -1.41 10.23 -12.05
CA ASN A 69 -1.72 11.63 -11.75
C ASN A 69 -1.83 11.86 -10.24
N LEU A 70 -2.62 11.04 -9.55
CA LEU A 70 -2.82 11.12 -8.10
C LEU A 70 -1.53 10.86 -7.32
N LEU A 71 -0.73 9.87 -7.76
CA LEU A 71 0.58 9.60 -7.19
C LEU A 71 1.47 10.83 -7.25
N ARG A 72 1.54 11.51 -8.41
CA ARG A 72 2.35 12.73 -8.56
C ARG A 72 1.84 13.88 -7.71
N GLU A 73 0.52 14.04 -7.60
CA GLU A 73 -0.09 15.13 -6.83
C GLU A 73 0.12 14.98 -5.33
N TRP A 74 0.07 13.74 -4.82
CA TRP A 74 0.13 13.47 -3.38
C TRP A 74 1.51 13.06 -2.87
N SER A 75 2.50 12.90 -3.76
CA SER A 75 3.86 12.55 -3.36
C SER A 75 4.57 13.73 -2.71
N GLU A 76 5.16 13.47 -1.54
CA GLU A 76 6.09 14.34 -0.84
C GLU A 76 7.47 13.65 -0.92
N ILE A 77 8.34 14.15 -1.82
CA ILE A 77 9.70 13.65 -2.05
C ILE A 77 10.70 14.59 -1.40
#